data_AF-A0A7R8WVK3-F1
#
_entry.id   AF-A0A7R8WVK3-F1
#
_cell.length_a   1.000
_cell.length_b   1.000
_cell.length_c   1.000
_cell.angle_alpha   90.00
_cell.angle_beta   90.00
_cell.angle_gamma   90.00
#
_symmetry.space_group_name_H-M   'P 1'
#
loop_
_entity.id
_entity.type
_entity.pdbx_description
1 polymer ?
#
loop_
_entity_poly.entity_id
_entity_poly.type
_entity_poly.pdbx_seq_one_letter_code
_entity_poly.pdbx_strand_id
1 'polypeptide(L)'
;MERKKISVLSGAGISAESGISTFRDAGGLWEGHDVMEVASPIGWRKNKSLVLDFYNQRRKQLKEVTPNLAHLEIKRLEEKYDVVVITQNVDDLHERAGSSNVIHLHGELRKVRSVDNEALITYTEDDIFEGDLASDGHQLRPHIVWFGEMVPMLETAAVEVANSDIVIIV
;
A
#
# COMPACT_ATOMS: atom_id res chain seq x y z
N MET A 1 0.56 25.43 23.34
CA MET A 1 1.27 25.62 22.05
C MET A 1 0.76 24.55 21.11
N GLU A 2 0.55 24.90 19.85
CA GLU A 2 0.20 23.94 18.81
C GLU A 2 1.35 22.94 18.64
N ARG A 3 1.03 21.65 18.48
CA ARG A 3 2.04 20.61 18.23
C ARG A 3 2.58 20.83 16.81
N LYS A 4 3.91 20.74 16.64
CA LYS A 4 4.51 20.81 15.30
C LYS A 4 4.01 19.64 14.45
N LYS A 5 3.83 19.88 13.16
CA LYS A 5 3.39 18.89 12.19
C LYS A 5 4.56 18.18 11.52
N ILE A 6 4.53 16.85 11.50
CA ILE A 6 5.50 15.99 10.83
C ILE A 6 4.79 15.17 9.76
N SER A 7 5.23 15.29 8.51
CA SER A 7 4.93 14.31 7.46
C SER A 7 6.02 13.27 7.38
N VAL A 8 5.66 12.00 7.51
CA VAL A 8 6.57 10.87 7.28
C VAL A 8 6.25 10.26 5.92
N LEU A 9 7.16 10.40 4.95
CA LEU A 9 7.05 9.73 3.65
C LEU A 9 7.81 8.40 3.72
N SER A 10 7.11 7.26 3.68
CA SER A 10 7.73 5.94 3.75
C SER A 10 7.61 5.13 2.46
N GLY A 11 8.66 4.36 2.15
CA GLY A 11 8.67 3.35 1.10
C GLY A 11 8.93 1.92 1.62
N ALA A 12 9.11 0.98 0.69
CA ALA A 12 9.19 -0.46 1.02
C ALA A 12 10.35 -0.82 1.97
N GLY A 13 11.40 0.01 2.00
CA GLY A 13 12.55 -0.17 2.89
C GLY A 13 12.16 -0.21 4.37
N ILE A 14 11.14 0.54 4.79
CA ILE A 14 10.68 0.53 6.19
C ILE A 14 10.11 -0.83 6.61
N SER A 15 9.56 -1.59 5.67
CA SER A 15 8.95 -2.91 5.92
C SER A 15 9.95 -4.06 5.74
N ALA A 16 11.18 -3.80 5.31
CA ALA A 16 12.18 -4.84 5.04
C ALA A 16 12.53 -5.64 6.30
N GLU A 17 12.75 -4.97 7.43
CA GLU A 17 13.03 -5.62 8.73
C GLU A 17 11.83 -6.37 9.31
N SER A 18 10.63 -6.17 8.74
CA SER A 18 9.44 -6.96 9.05
C SER A 18 9.33 -8.25 8.21
N GLY A 19 10.25 -8.49 7.27
CA GLY A 19 10.24 -9.66 6.39
C GLY A 19 9.50 -9.47 5.07
N ILE A 20 9.23 -8.22 4.67
CA ILE A 20 8.64 -7.89 3.36
C ILE A 20 9.77 -7.55 2.37
N SER A 21 9.84 -8.26 1.25
CA SER A 21 10.83 -7.99 0.21
C SER A 21 10.63 -6.60 -0.41
N THR A 22 11.72 -5.88 -0.69
CA THR A 22 11.65 -4.61 -1.40
C THR A 22 11.66 -4.82 -2.92
N PHE A 23 11.12 -3.85 -3.65
CA PHE A 23 11.09 -3.89 -5.11
C PHE A 23 12.48 -3.75 -5.77
N ARG A 24 13.41 -3.01 -5.14
CA ARG A 24 14.65 -2.58 -5.81
C ARG A 24 15.80 -3.57 -5.66
N ASP A 25 15.77 -4.44 -4.66
CA ASP A 25 16.88 -5.34 -4.35
C ASP A 25 16.97 -6.57 -5.28
N ALA A 26 15.95 -6.79 -6.13
CA ALA A 26 15.85 -7.98 -6.98
C ALA A 26 16.04 -7.71 -8.49
N GLY A 27 16.75 -6.65 -8.86
CA GLY A 27 17.18 -6.43 -10.25
C GLY A 27 16.04 -6.16 -11.24
N GLY A 28 14.94 -5.56 -10.76
CA GLY A 28 13.73 -5.28 -11.55
C GLY A 28 12.63 -6.32 -11.41
N LEU A 29 12.88 -7.40 -10.66
CA LEU A 29 11.86 -8.38 -10.28
C LEU A 29 11.21 -8.00 -8.95
N TRP A 30 9.93 -8.28 -8.80
CA TRP A 30 9.22 -8.26 -7.52
C TRP A 30 8.76 -9.67 -7.20
N GLU A 31 9.26 -10.26 -6.11
CA GLU A 31 8.99 -11.66 -5.74
C GLU A 31 9.25 -12.64 -6.89
N GLY A 32 10.31 -12.39 -7.68
CA GLY A 32 10.69 -13.23 -8.83
C GLY A 32 9.91 -12.96 -10.12
N HIS A 33 8.98 -12.00 -10.15
CA HIS A 33 8.22 -11.62 -11.35
C HIS A 33 8.67 -10.29 -11.93
N ASP A 34 8.61 -10.13 -13.26
CA ASP A 34 8.68 -8.79 -13.88
C ASP A 34 7.49 -7.96 -13.39
N VAL A 35 7.78 -6.79 -12.83
CA VAL A 35 6.77 -5.89 -12.25
C VAL A 35 5.68 -5.50 -13.23
N MET A 36 6.01 -5.39 -14.51
CA MET A 36 5.04 -5.03 -15.55
C MET A 36 4.08 -6.18 -15.84
N GLU A 37 4.44 -7.43 -15.54
CA GLU A 37 3.52 -8.56 -15.67
C GLU A 37 2.51 -8.65 -14.54
N VAL A 38 2.88 -8.18 -13.34
CA VAL A 38 2.09 -8.40 -12.12
C VAL A 38 1.47 -7.13 -11.53
N ALA A 39 2.00 -5.95 -11.88
CA ALA A 39 1.57 -4.66 -11.33
C ALA A 39 1.37 -3.61 -12.43
N SER A 40 0.77 -3.99 -13.56
CA SER A 40 0.34 -3.07 -14.62
C SER A 40 -1.02 -3.44 -15.22
N PRO A 41 -1.79 -2.49 -15.77
CA PRO A 41 -3.01 -2.80 -16.53
C PRO A 41 -2.75 -3.70 -17.74
N ILE A 42 -1.54 -3.66 -18.30
CA ILE A 42 -1.12 -4.52 -19.42
C ILE A 42 -0.95 -5.96 -18.93
N GLY A 43 -0.26 -6.15 -17.80
CA GLY A 43 -0.10 -7.45 -17.13
C GLY A 43 -1.43 -8.09 -16.77
N TRP A 44 -2.35 -7.29 -16.19
CA TRP A 44 -3.73 -7.71 -15.89
C TRP A 44 -4.48 -8.24 -17.11
N ARG A 45 -4.42 -7.53 -18.25
CA ARG A 45 -5.07 -7.96 -19.50
C ARG A 45 -4.40 -9.19 -20.11
N LYS A 46 -3.07 -9.33 -19.96
CA LYS A 46 -2.29 -10.44 -20.51
C LYS A 46 -2.54 -11.74 -19.73
N ASN A 47 -2.49 -11.68 -18.40
CA ASN A 47 -2.66 -12.85 -17.54
C ASN A 47 -3.23 -12.44 -16.17
N LYS A 48 -4.55 -12.36 -16.09
CA LYS A 48 -5.26 -11.95 -14.87
C LYS A 48 -5.05 -12.93 -13.71
N SER A 49 -5.16 -14.23 -13.96
CA SER A 49 -4.90 -15.28 -12.96
C SER A 49 -3.53 -15.12 -12.30
N LEU A 50 -2.49 -14.79 -13.08
CA LEU A 50 -1.15 -14.53 -12.53
C LEU A 50 -1.14 -13.31 -11.61
N VAL A 51 -1.77 -12.21 -12.01
CA VAL A 51 -1.85 -11.02 -11.16
C VAL A 51 -2.63 -11.30 -9.86
N LEU A 52 -3.74 -12.02 -9.95
CA LEU A 52 -4.54 -12.38 -8.79
C LEU A 52 -3.76 -13.26 -7.82
N ASP A 53 -3.15 -14.34 -8.32
CA ASP A 53 -2.29 -15.21 -7.51
C ASP A 53 -1.12 -14.43 -6.92
N PHE A 54 -0.55 -13.49 -7.69
CA PHE A 54 0.50 -12.61 -7.20
C PHE A 54 0.03 -11.86 -5.94
N TYR A 55 -1.07 -11.13 -6.00
CA TYR A 55 -1.53 -10.38 -4.83
C TYR A 55 -2.10 -11.25 -3.70
N ASN A 56 -2.61 -12.45 -4.00
CA ASN A 56 -3.04 -13.43 -3.00
C ASN A 56 -1.86 -13.93 -2.15
N GLN A 57 -0.74 -14.28 -2.78
CA GLN A 57 0.49 -14.66 -2.05
C GLN A 57 0.98 -13.54 -1.13
N ARG A 58 0.95 -12.28 -1.61
CA ARG A 58 1.29 -11.10 -0.81
C ARG A 58 0.35 -10.92 0.39
N ARG A 59 -0.97 -11.09 0.20
CA ARG A 59 -1.95 -11.07 1.31
C ARG A 59 -1.67 -12.16 2.34
N LYS A 60 -1.28 -13.36 1.91
CA LYS A 60 -0.90 -14.47 2.81
C LYS A 60 0.34 -14.10 3.62
N GLN A 61 1.40 -13.63 2.97
CA GLN A 61 2.63 -13.18 3.64
C GLN A 61 2.36 -12.06 4.65
N LEU A 62 1.46 -11.12 4.34
CA LEU A 62 1.12 -10.01 5.24
C LEU A 62 0.58 -10.49 6.61
N LYS A 63 -0.05 -11.68 6.66
CA LYS A 63 -0.54 -12.30 7.90
C LYS A 63 0.57 -12.84 8.78
N GLU A 64 1.77 -13.05 8.23
CA GLU A 64 2.90 -13.69 8.92
C GLU A 64 3.92 -12.70 9.47
N VAL A 65 3.85 -11.44 9.05
CA VAL A 65 4.79 -10.38 9.45
C VAL A 65 4.22 -9.53 10.59
N THR A 66 5.08 -8.84 11.35
CA THR A 66 4.72 -7.90 12.45
C THR A 66 5.36 -6.51 12.23
N PRO A 67 4.80 -5.41 12.75
CA PRO A 67 5.46 -4.11 12.64
C PRO A 67 6.82 -4.14 13.35
N ASN A 68 7.85 -3.60 12.70
CA ASN A 68 9.19 -3.49 13.29
C ASN A 68 9.38 -2.18 14.08
N LEU A 69 10.59 -1.98 14.62
CA LEU A 69 10.93 -0.83 15.44
C LEU A 69 10.69 0.52 14.74
N ALA A 70 10.91 0.63 13.43
CA ALA A 70 10.69 1.88 12.69
C ALA A 70 9.21 2.31 12.73
N HIS A 71 8.29 1.37 12.52
CA HIS A 71 6.85 1.64 12.61
C HIS A 71 6.44 2.07 14.03
N LEU A 72 6.96 1.38 15.05
CA LEU A 72 6.67 1.68 16.45
C LEU A 72 7.20 3.05 16.87
N GLU A 73 8.40 3.44 16.43
CA GLU A 73 8.96 4.75 16.74
C GLU A 73 8.28 5.89 15.97
N ILE A 74 7.80 5.65 14.74
CA ILE A 74 6.95 6.61 14.03
C ILE A 74 5.66 6.84 14.80
N LYS A 75 4.99 5.77 15.26
CA LYS A 75 3.83 5.92 16.14
C LYS A 75 4.17 6.73 17.39
N ARG A 76 5.32 6.48 18.01
CA ARG A 76 5.74 7.20 19.22
C ARG A 76 5.90 8.71 19.00
N LEU A 77 6.22 9.16 17.79
CA LEU A 77 6.26 10.61 17.48
C LEU A 77 4.91 11.29 17.72
N GLU A 78 3.78 10.59 17.56
CA GLU A 78 2.44 11.12 17.81
C GLU A 78 2.20 11.57 19.27
N GLU A 79 3.03 11.11 20.21
CA GLU A 79 2.98 11.57 21.61
C GLU A 79 3.31 13.06 21.74
N LYS A 80 4.13 13.59 20.83
CA LYS A 80 4.69 14.96 20.91
C LYS A 80 4.33 15.83 19.71
N TYR A 81 4.06 15.20 18.57
CA TYR A 81 3.84 15.87 17.29
C TYR A 81 2.46 15.55 16.73
N ASP A 82 1.99 16.38 15.81
CA ASP A 82 0.92 16.01 14.89
C ASP A 82 1.57 15.28 13.72
N VAL A 83 1.34 13.97 13.59
CA VAL A 83 2.04 13.14 12.59
C VAL A 83 1.06 12.64 11.56
N VAL A 84 1.43 12.77 10.29
CA VAL A 84 0.78 12.11 9.17
C VAL A 84 1.78 11.19 8.50
N VAL A 85 1.43 9.91 8.38
CA VAL A 85 2.21 8.95 7.62
C VAL A 85 1.69 8.91 6.20
N ILE A 86 2.55 9.21 5.23
CA ILE A 86 2.27 9.12 3.80
C ILE A 86 3.10 7.96 3.27
N THR A 87 2.47 6.84 2.96
CA THR A 87 3.18 5.61 2.61
C THR A 87 2.96 5.22 1.16
N GLN A 88 4.04 4.81 0.50
CA GLN A 88 4.00 4.12 -0.79
C GLN A 88 3.74 2.62 -0.62
N ASN A 89 3.80 2.11 0.61
CA ASN A 89 3.55 0.70 0.90
C ASN A 89 2.05 0.41 0.84
N VAL A 90 1.76 -0.85 0.56
CA VAL A 90 0.40 -1.37 0.48
C VAL A 90 0.09 -2.33 1.64
N ASP A 91 1.09 -2.60 2.49
CA ASP A 91 0.91 -3.29 3.77
C ASP A 91 0.23 -2.39 4.81
N ASP A 92 -0.24 -2.97 5.92
CA ASP A 92 -0.93 -2.27 7.01
C ASP A 92 -0.08 -2.18 8.29
N LEU A 93 1.26 -2.18 8.15
CA LEU A 93 2.15 -2.24 9.30
C LEU A 93 2.15 -0.94 10.12
N HIS A 94 1.91 0.21 9.49
CA HIS A 94 1.76 1.49 10.19
C HIS A 94 0.51 1.51 11.06
N GLU A 95 -0.62 1.06 10.55
CA GLU A 95 -1.90 0.93 11.26
C GLU A 95 -1.76 -0.04 12.43
N ARG A 96 -1.13 -1.19 12.20
CA ARG A 96 -0.91 -2.20 13.24
C ARG A 96 0.10 -1.77 14.30
N ALA A 97 1.06 -0.91 13.96
CA ALA A 97 1.89 -0.22 14.96
C ALA A 97 1.11 0.83 15.76
N GLY A 98 -0.10 1.19 15.30
CA GLY A 98 -1.02 2.09 15.97
C GLY A 98 -1.04 3.50 15.38
N SER A 99 -0.38 3.76 14.25
CA SER A 99 -0.36 5.08 13.60
C SER A 99 -1.79 5.54 13.33
N SER A 100 -2.12 6.78 13.73
CA SER A 100 -3.50 7.25 13.76
C SER A 100 -3.94 7.97 12.48
N ASN A 101 -3.00 8.42 11.66
CA ASN A 101 -3.27 9.13 10.40
C ASN A 101 -2.32 8.61 9.31
N VAL A 102 -2.82 7.72 8.46
CA VAL A 102 -2.06 7.08 7.38
C VAL A 102 -2.73 7.35 6.03
N ILE A 103 -1.94 7.81 5.07
CA ILE A 103 -2.32 8.06 3.68
C ILE A 103 -1.57 7.06 2.81
N HIS A 104 -2.31 6.11 2.22
CA HIS A 104 -1.78 5.18 1.24
C HIS A 104 -1.77 5.79 -0.16
N LEU A 105 -0.59 6.03 -0.71
CA LEU A 105 -0.45 6.52 -2.08
C LEU A 105 -0.77 5.42 -3.10
N HIS A 106 -0.36 4.18 -2.84
CA HIS A 106 -0.45 3.09 -3.81
C HIS A 106 -1.56 2.07 -3.52
N GLY A 107 -2.54 2.47 -2.72
CA GLY A 107 -3.63 1.60 -2.28
C GLY A 107 -3.22 0.67 -1.15
N GLU A 108 -4.04 -0.36 -0.92
CA GLU A 108 -3.99 -1.20 0.29
C GLU A 108 -4.25 -2.66 -0.07
N LEU A 109 -3.39 -3.56 0.42
CA LEU A 109 -3.39 -4.96 0.05
C LEU A 109 -4.59 -5.75 0.61
N ARG A 110 -5.15 -5.29 1.74
CA ARG A 110 -6.36 -5.83 2.37
C ARG A 110 -7.65 -5.25 1.76
N LYS A 111 -7.55 -4.49 0.67
CA LYS A 111 -8.70 -3.97 -0.07
C LYS A 111 -8.71 -4.49 -1.51
N VAL A 112 -9.91 -4.66 -2.04
CA VAL A 112 -10.20 -5.00 -3.44
C VAL A 112 -11.19 -4.00 -4.00
N ARG A 113 -11.19 -3.82 -5.32
CA ARG A 113 -12.12 -2.94 -6.02
C ARG A 113 -12.65 -3.56 -7.31
N SER A 114 -13.77 -3.05 -7.80
CA SER A 114 -14.23 -3.36 -9.17
C SER A 114 -13.19 -2.89 -10.20
N VAL A 115 -13.03 -3.65 -11.28
CA VAL A 115 -12.23 -3.21 -12.45
C VAL A 115 -12.88 -2.07 -13.23
N ASP A 116 -14.20 -1.89 -13.10
CA ASP A 116 -14.98 -0.89 -13.86
C ASP A 116 -15.34 0.33 -13.00
N ASN A 117 -15.54 0.14 -11.69
CA ASN A 117 -15.88 1.21 -10.76
C ASN A 117 -14.89 1.29 -9.59
N GLU A 118 -13.98 2.26 -9.66
CA GLU A 118 -12.93 2.45 -8.66
C GLU A 118 -13.44 2.84 -7.26
N ALA A 119 -14.69 3.31 -7.15
CA ALA A 119 -15.31 3.65 -5.87
C ALA A 119 -15.90 2.43 -5.14
N LEU A 120 -16.09 1.29 -5.82
CA LEU A 120 -16.57 0.06 -5.21
C LEU A 120 -15.42 -0.70 -4.56
N ILE A 121 -15.00 -0.21 -3.39
CA ILE A 121 -13.90 -0.76 -2.60
C ILE A 121 -14.47 -1.59 -1.45
N THR A 122 -13.97 -2.82 -1.30
CA THR A 122 -14.33 -3.72 -0.20
C THR A 122 -13.07 -4.26 0.45
N TYR A 123 -13.13 -4.48 1.75
CA TYR A 123 -12.07 -5.13 2.49
C TYR A 123 -12.10 -6.65 2.30
N THR A 124 -10.94 -7.29 2.18
CA THR A 124 -10.83 -8.75 2.12
C THR A 124 -9.56 -9.26 2.78
N GLU A 125 -9.68 -10.41 3.45
CA GLU A 125 -8.53 -11.21 3.91
C GLU A 125 -8.33 -12.48 3.09
N ASP A 126 -9.28 -12.77 2.21
CA ASP A 126 -9.32 -13.99 1.43
C ASP A 126 -8.64 -13.80 0.07
N ASP A 127 -8.29 -14.92 -0.54
CA ASP A 127 -7.87 -14.96 -1.92
C ASP A 127 -9.03 -14.55 -2.83
N ILE A 128 -8.73 -13.82 -3.90
CA ILE A 128 -9.69 -13.56 -4.98
C ILE A 128 -9.23 -14.27 -6.25
N PHE A 129 -10.19 -14.78 -7.00
CA PHE A 129 -9.99 -15.57 -8.21
C PHE A 129 -10.77 -14.96 -9.39
N GLU A 130 -10.49 -15.47 -10.59
CA GLU A 130 -11.27 -15.09 -11.75
C GLU A 130 -12.73 -15.52 -11.57
N GLY A 131 -13.65 -14.58 -11.80
CA GLY A 131 -15.08 -14.78 -11.59
C GLY A 131 -15.59 -14.30 -10.22
N ASP A 132 -14.72 -13.87 -9.30
CA ASP A 132 -15.15 -13.15 -8.11
C ASP A 132 -15.53 -11.71 -8.49
N LEU A 133 -16.83 -11.42 -8.46
CA LEU A 133 -17.38 -10.16 -8.97
C LEU A 133 -17.67 -9.19 -7.83
N ALA A 134 -17.48 -7.90 -8.11
CA ALA A 134 -18.00 -6.81 -7.31
C ALA A 134 -19.53 -6.72 -7.45
N SER A 135 -20.16 -5.86 -6.66
CA SER A 135 -21.62 -5.67 -6.66
C SER A 135 -22.18 -5.12 -7.98
N ASP A 136 -21.34 -4.59 -8.86
CA ASP A 136 -21.69 -4.14 -10.21
C ASP A 136 -21.58 -5.25 -11.26
N GLY A 137 -21.21 -6.48 -10.88
CA GLY A 137 -21.05 -7.62 -11.78
C GLY A 137 -19.72 -7.64 -12.54
N HIS A 138 -18.79 -6.73 -12.24
CA HIS A 138 -17.45 -6.74 -12.83
C HIS A 138 -16.43 -7.43 -11.93
N GLN A 139 -15.36 -7.93 -12.53
CA GLN A 139 -14.30 -8.65 -11.81
C GLN A 139 -13.69 -7.81 -10.69
N LEU A 140 -13.49 -8.41 -9.51
CA LEU A 140 -12.68 -7.83 -8.45
C LEU A 140 -11.20 -7.86 -8.82
N ARG A 141 -10.50 -6.77 -8.52
CA ARG A 141 -9.04 -6.66 -8.57
C ARG A 141 -8.50 -6.15 -7.22
N PRO A 142 -7.20 -6.35 -6.93
CA PRO A 142 -6.55 -5.69 -5.80
C PRO A 142 -6.74 -4.17 -5.84
N HIS A 143 -7.00 -3.55 -4.69
CA HIS A 143 -7.04 -2.09 -4.55
C HIS A 143 -5.62 -1.54 -4.45
N ILE A 144 -4.89 -1.69 -5.56
CA ILE A 144 -3.50 -1.32 -5.70
C ILE A 144 -3.39 -0.41 -6.91
N VAL A 145 -2.65 0.67 -6.77
CA VAL A 145 -2.28 1.54 -7.88
C VAL A 145 -1.15 0.87 -8.66
N TRP A 146 -1.42 0.55 -9.91
CA TRP A 146 -0.44 -0.09 -10.80
C TRP A 146 0.39 0.93 -11.57
N PHE A 147 1.52 0.46 -12.13
CA PHE A 147 2.31 1.26 -13.06
C PHE A 147 1.46 1.73 -14.23
N GLY A 148 1.46 3.04 -14.48
CA GLY A 148 0.66 3.69 -15.51
C GLY A 148 -0.74 4.12 -15.05
N GLU A 149 -1.13 3.88 -13.80
CA GLU A 149 -2.37 4.40 -13.23
C GLU A 149 -2.15 5.73 -12.49
N MET A 150 -3.24 6.48 -12.31
CA MET A 150 -3.26 7.68 -11.48
C MET A 150 -3.08 7.32 -10.00
N VAL A 151 -2.44 8.21 -9.22
CA VAL A 151 -2.27 8.09 -7.77
C VAL A 151 -3.29 9.01 -7.10
N PRO A 152 -4.46 8.50 -6.63
CA PRO A 152 -5.58 9.36 -6.23
C PRO A 152 -5.27 10.26 -5.04
N MET A 153 -4.44 9.77 -4.11
CA MET A 153 -4.09 10.46 -2.87
C MET A 153 -2.91 11.44 -3.01
N LEU A 154 -2.38 11.63 -4.22
CA LEU A 154 -1.17 12.44 -4.43
C LEU A 154 -1.39 13.91 -4.06
N GLU A 155 -2.52 14.51 -4.45
CA GLU A 155 -2.83 15.91 -4.13
C GLU A 155 -3.04 16.10 -2.62
N THR A 156 -3.79 15.19 -1.97
CA THR A 156 -3.97 15.18 -0.52
C THR A 156 -2.62 15.10 0.20
N ALA A 157 -1.76 14.18 -0.20
CA ALA A 157 -0.42 14.03 0.38
C ALA A 157 0.45 15.27 0.16
N ALA A 158 0.37 15.91 -1.01
CA ALA A 158 1.13 17.13 -1.31
C ALA A 158 0.71 18.28 -0.38
N VAL A 159 -0.59 18.40 -0.08
CA VAL A 159 -1.11 19.40 0.87
C VAL A 159 -0.59 19.13 2.29
N GLU A 160 -0.58 17.86 2.73
CA GLU A 160 -0.06 17.47 4.04
C GLU A 160 1.43 17.82 4.19
N VAL A 161 2.23 17.50 3.17
CA VAL A 161 3.66 17.84 3.12
C VAL A 161 3.88 19.34 3.10
N ALA A 162 3.13 20.09 2.28
CA ALA A 162 3.28 21.55 2.18
C ALA A 162 2.97 22.29 3.50
N ASN A 163 2.13 21.71 4.35
CA ASN A 163 1.76 22.26 5.65
C ASN A 163 2.61 21.72 6.82
N SER A 164 3.60 20.88 6.55
CA SER A 164 4.42 20.28 7.61
C SER A 164 5.61 21.15 8.02
N ASP A 165 5.91 21.18 9.32
CA ASP A 165 7.12 21.82 9.85
C ASP A 165 8.38 20.98 9.56
N ILE A 166 8.21 19.65 9.53
CA ILE A 166 9.28 18.67 9.34
C ILE A 166 8.78 17.58 8.38
N VAL A 167 9.65 17.18 7.45
CA VAL A 167 9.42 16.01 6.58
C VAL A 167 10.50 14.98 6.87
N ILE A 168 10.09 13.75 7.17
CA ILE A 168 10.97 12.59 7.35
C ILE A 168 10.75 11.67 6.15
N ILE A 169 11.83 11.24 5.49
CA ILE A 169 11.76 10.30 4.37
C ILE A 169 12.46 9.02 4.78
N VAL A 170 11.75 7.89 4.71
CA VAL A 170 12.20 6.55 5.15
C VAL A 170 12.08 5.54 4.02
#